data_AF-A0AA41HC24-F1
#
_entry.id   AF-A0AA41HC24-F1
#
_cell.length_a   1.000
_cell.length_b   1.000
_cell.length_c   1.000
_cell.angle_alpha   90.00
_cell.angle_beta   90.00
_cell.angle_gamma   90.00
#
_symmetry.space_group_name_H-M   'P 1'
#
loop_
_entity.id
_entity.type
_entity.pdbx_description
1 polymer ?
#
loop_
_entity_poly.entity_id
_entity_poly.type
_entity_poly.pdbx_seq_one_letter_code
_entity_poly.pdbx_strand_id
1 'polypeptide(L)'
;PDMVRAIAAGKPVRIRSPHAIRPWQHVLEPLSGYLTLAEHLYTQGADFAEGFNFGPHDIDARPVEWIIARLCESWGSGASWELDGAPQPHEAHYLKLDCSKARSRLQWQPRWHLGHTIDMIVAWHQAHASGADMRALTLAQIDTYQHTAHL
;
A
#
# COMPACT_ATOMS: atom_id res chain seq x y z
N PRO A 1 7.68 1.04 -8.06
CA PRO A 1 9.11 0.87 -8.42
C PRO A 1 9.78 2.16 -8.92
N ASP A 2 9.13 2.95 -9.79
CA ASP A 2 9.80 4.08 -10.43
C ASP A 2 9.85 5.35 -9.56
N MET A 3 8.84 5.60 -8.73
CA MET A 3 8.79 6.80 -7.88
C MET A 3 9.93 6.84 -6.86
N VAL A 4 10.06 5.79 -6.04
CA VAL A 4 11.10 5.74 -5.02
C VAL A 4 12.49 5.76 -5.63
N ARG A 5 12.69 5.11 -6.79
CA ARG A 5 13.96 5.17 -7.52
C ARG A 5 14.29 6.58 -8.01
N ALA A 6 13.31 7.32 -8.52
CA ALA A 6 13.50 8.70 -8.96
C ALA A 6 13.87 9.60 -7.76
N ILE A 7 13.12 9.51 -6.67
CA ILE A 7 13.36 10.28 -5.46
C ILE A 7 14.74 9.97 -4.86
N ALA A 8 15.10 8.68 -4.74
CA ALA A 8 16.42 8.27 -4.24
C ALA A 8 17.58 8.74 -5.15
N ALA A 9 17.32 8.95 -6.43
CA ALA A 9 18.29 9.51 -7.39
C ALA A 9 18.30 11.05 -7.42
N GLY A 10 17.55 11.73 -6.54
CA GLY A 10 17.42 13.19 -6.54
C GLY A 10 16.71 13.75 -7.77
N LYS A 11 15.89 12.94 -8.46
CA LYS A 11 15.16 13.33 -9.67
C LYS A 11 13.68 13.55 -9.35
N PRO A 12 13.03 14.54 -9.97
CA PRO A 12 11.58 14.70 -9.85
C PRO A 12 10.83 13.46 -10.32
N VAL A 13 9.79 13.06 -9.57
CA VAL A 13 8.86 12.01 -10.01
C VAL A 13 7.95 12.58 -11.10
N ARG A 14 7.95 11.97 -12.28
CA ARG A 14 7.04 12.35 -13.36
C ARG A 14 5.72 11.62 -13.24
N ILE A 15 4.62 12.37 -13.22
CA ILE A 15 3.29 11.78 -13.18
C ILE A 15 2.47 12.06 -14.40
N ARG A 16 1.83 10.99 -14.86
CA ARG A 16 1.02 11.00 -16.05
C ARG A 16 -0.46 11.29 -15.73
N SER A 17 -1.01 10.62 -14.73
CA SER A 17 -2.44 10.71 -14.40
C SER A 17 -2.63 11.19 -12.95
N PRO A 18 -2.46 12.49 -12.65
CA PRO A 18 -2.51 13.00 -11.27
C PRO A 18 -3.81 12.69 -10.53
N HIS A 19 -4.94 12.76 -11.26
CA HIS A 19 -6.27 12.54 -10.71
C HIS A 19 -6.74 11.08 -10.79
N ALA A 20 -5.92 10.15 -11.27
CA ALA A 20 -6.25 8.74 -11.24
C ALA A 20 -6.35 8.28 -9.78
N ILE A 21 -7.46 7.64 -9.41
CA ILE A 21 -7.64 7.11 -8.06
C ILE A 21 -7.35 5.61 -8.09
N ARG A 22 -6.57 5.16 -7.11
CA ARG A 22 -6.15 3.77 -6.99
C ARG A 22 -6.27 3.33 -5.53
N PRO A 23 -6.70 2.08 -5.28
CA PRO A 23 -6.85 1.54 -3.94
C PRO A 23 -5.49 0.99 -3.45
N TRP A 24 -4.54 1.89 -3.17
CA TRP A 24 -3.23 1.49 -2.66
C TRP A 24 -3.35 0.93 -1.25
N GLN A 25 -2.58 -0.12 -0.97
CA GLN A 25 -2.50 -0.77 0.33
C GLN A 25 -1.07 -1.25 0.56
N HIS A 26 -0.66 -1.33 1.82
CA HIS A 26 0.63 -1.92 2.16
C HIS A 26 0.63 -3.42 1.83
N VAL A 27 1.79 -4.00 1.51
CA VAL A 27 1.90 -5.41 1.12
C VAL A 27 1.42 -6.37 2.21
N LEU A 28 1.57 -5.98 3.49
CA LEU A 28 1.13 -6.78 4.63
C LEU A 28 -0.40 -6.87 4.75
N GLU A 29 -1.15 -5.94 4.13
CA GLU A 29 -2.61 -5.93 4.17
C GLU A 29 -3.22 -7.17 3.49
N PRO A 30 -3.01 -7.41 2.18
CA PRO A 30 -3.55 -8.62 1.56
C PRO A 30 -2.90 -9.89 2.10
N LEU A 31 -1.63 -9.86 2.51
CA LEU A 31 -0.95 -11.02 3.08
C LEU A 31 -1.59 -11.49 4.39
N SER A 32 -2.02 -10.58 5.26
CA SER A 32 -2.75 -10.95 6.46
C SER A 32 -4.08 -11.63 6.12
N GLY A 33 -4.78 -11.13 5.09
CA GLY A 33 -5.99 -11.75 4.58
C GLY A 33 -5.77 -13.16 4.02
N TYR A 34 -4.66 -13.37 3.32
CA TYR A 34 -4.30 -14.69 2.80
C TYR A 34 -4.00 -15.68 3.93
N LEU A 35 -3.28 -15.25 4.97
CA LEU A 35 -2.96 -16.10 6.12
C LEU A 35 -4.22 -16.46 6.91
N THR A 36 -5.11 -15.50 7.13
CA THR A 36 -6.42 -15.76 7.77
C THR A 36 -7.25 -16.73 6.94
N LEU A 37 -7.34 -16.54 5.62
CA LEU A 37 -8.05 -17.47 4.74
C LEU A 37 -7.42 -18.88 4.77
N ALA A 38 -6.09 -18.98 4.79
CA ALA A 38 -5.39 -20.26 4.88
C ALA A 38 -5.69 -21.00 6.21
N GLU A 39 -5.73 -20.29 7.33
CA GLU A 39 -6.12 -20.85 8.63
C GLU A 39 -7.56 -21.37 8.62
N HIS A 40 -8.50 -20.61 8.05
CA HIS A 40 -9.89 -21.05 7.91
C HIS A 40 -10.04 -22.24 6.95
N LEU A 41 -9.35 -22.24 5.81
CA LEU A 41 -9.34 -23.38 4.90
C LEU A 41 -8.77 -24.63 5.56
N TYR A 42 -7.75 -24.48 6.40
CA TYR A 42 -7.14 -25.60 7.12
C TYR A 42 -8.06 -26.17 8.20
N THR A 43 -8.72 -25.30 8.97
CA THR A 43 -9.52 -25.69 10.15
C THR A 43 -10.98 -26.02 9.83
N GLN A 44 -11.56 -25.39 8.81
CA GLN A 44 -12.99 -25.43 8.46
C GLN A 44 -13.23 -25.91 7.02
N GLY A 45 -12.18 -26.07 6.21
CA GLY A 45 -12.26 -26.75 4.92
C GLY A 45 -13.10 -26.02 3.87
N ALA A 46 -14.01 -26.77 3.25
CA ALA A 46 -14.78 -26.34 2.08
C ALA A 46 -15.66 -25.10 2.32
N ASP A 47 -16.01 -24.80 3.58
CA ASP A 47 -16.81 -23.63 3.95
C ASP A 47 -16.16 -22.29 3.57
N PHE A 48 -14.84 -22.29 3.34
CA PHE A 48 -14.06 -21.13 2.91
C PHE A 48 -13.42 -21.31 1.52
N ALA A 49 -13.74 -22.38 0.80
CA ALA A 49 -13.20 -22.68 -0.54
C ALA A 49 -13.90 -21.85 -1.64
N GLU A 50 -13.79 -20.52 -1.52
CA GLU A 50 -14.45 -19.55 -2.40
C GLU A 50 -13.50 -18.41 -2.80
N GLY A 51 -13.96 -17.52 -3.70
CA GLY A 51 -13.26 -16.28 -4.00
C GLY A 51 -13.40 -15.22 -2.89
N PHE A 52 -12.30 -14.52 -2.60
CA PHE A 52 -12.22 -13.40 -1.65
C PHE A 52 -11.43 -12.23 -2.24
N ASN A 53 -11.91 -11.01 -1.97
CA ASN A 53 -11.21 -9.76 -2.28
C ASN A 53 -10.57 -9.19 -1.02
N PHE A 54 -9.35 -8.68 -1.15
CA PHE A 54 -8.60 -8.00 -0.10
C PHE A 54 -8.11 -6.65 -0.60
N GLY A 55 -8.54 -5.59 0.06
CA GLY A 55 -8.30 -4.21 -0.38
C GLY A 55 -8.34 -3.23 0.78
N PRO A 56 -7.87 -1.99 0.56
CA PRO A 56 -7.88 -0.93 1.56
C PRO A 56 -9.30 -0.48 1.90
N HIS A 57 -9.42 0.34 2.94
CA HIS A 57 -10.67 1.03 3.24
C HIS A 57 -11.04 2.02 2.13
N ASP A 58 -12.34 2.24 1.93
CA ASP A 58 -12.87 3.20 0.96
C ASP A 58 -12.31 4.61 1.16
N ILE A 59 -12.13 4.99 2.42
CA ILE A 59 -11.61 6.30 2.81
C ILE A 59 -10.15 6.51 2.40
N ASP A 60 -9.41 5.44 2.09
CA ASP A 60 -8.01 5.47 1.66
C ASP A 60 -7.85 5.50 0.13
N ALA A 61 -8.95 5.49 -0.63
CA ALA A 61 -8.89 5.76 -2.05
C ALA A 61 -8.47 7.23 -2.28
N ARG A 62 -7.23 7.42 -2.76
CA ARG A 62 -6.62 8.73 -2.97
C ARG A 62 -6.13 8.91 -4.41
N PRO A 63 -6.17 10.15 -4.94
CA PRO A 63 -5.51 10.49 -6.21
C PRO A 63 -4.00 10.21 -6.18
N VAL A 64 -3.43 9.88 -7.32
CA VAL A 64 -1.97 9.69 -7.50
C VAL A 64 -1.19 10.93 -7.04
N GLU A 65 -1.67 12.14 -7.32
CA GLU A 65 -1.04 13.38 -6.87
C GLU A 65 -0.94 13.48 -5.34
N TRP A 66 -1.97 13.05 -4.62
CA TRP A 66 -1.98 13.06 -3.14
C TRP A 66 -0.91 12.13 -2.59
N ILE A 67 -0.78 10.95 -3.18
CA ILE A 67 0.16 9.91 -2.75
C ILE A 67 1.59 10.39 -2.90
N ILE A 68 1.90 11.04 -4.02
CA ILE A 68 3.27 11.47 -4.31
C ILE A 68 3.61 12.72 -3.54
N ALA A 69 2.66 13.65 -3.37
CA ALA A 69 2.85 14.77 -2.46
C ALA A 69 3.19 14.28 -1.05
N ARG A 70 2.43 13.31 -0.52
CA ARG A 70 2.68 12.71 0.79
C ARG A 70 3.99 11.93 0.84
N LEU A 71 4.35 11.20 -0.23
CA LEU A 71 5.63 10.49 -0.34
C LEU A 71 6.82 11.46 -0.36
N CYS A 72 6.75 12.54 -1.14
CA CYS A 72 7.80 13.58 -1.19
C CYS A 72 7.94 14.29 0.15
N GLU A 73 6.83 14.64 0.80
CA GLU A 73 6.84 15.23 2.15
C GLU A 73 7.49 14.30 3.17
N SER A 74 7.09 13.03 3.21
CA SER A 74 7.65 12.03 4.13
C SER A 74 9.12 11.73 3.83
N TRP A 75 9.52 11.72 2.55
CA TRP A 75 10.92 11.49 2.16
C TRP A 75 11.85 12.65 2.51
N GLY A 76 11.37 13.89 2.38
CA GLY A 76 12.20 15.09 2.55
C GLY A 76 13.32 15.20 1.51
N SER A 77 14.45 15.80 1.88
CA SER A 77 15.66 15.89 1.05
C SER A 77 15.47 16.46 -0.36
N GLY A 78 14.51 17.39 -0.52
CA GLY A 78 14.21 18.00 -1.81
C GLY A 78 13.45 17.09 -2.79
N ALA A 79 12.89 15.98 -2.32
CA ALA A 79 12.01 15.13 -3.11
C ALA A 79 10.87 15.97 -3.72
N SER A 80 10.67 15.84 -5.03
CA SER A 80 9.71 16.64 -5.78
C SER A 80 9.07 15.81 -6.89
N TRP A 81 8.02 16.37 -7.48
CA TRP A 81 7.29 15.75 -8.58
C TRP A 81 6.83 16.80 -9.60
N GLU A 82 6.61 16.36 -10.83
CA GLU A 82 6.16 17.19 -11.94
C GLU A 82 5.13 16.45 -12.80
N LEU A 83 4.20 17.18 -13.41
CA LEU A 83 3.27 16.63 -14.39
C LEU A 83 4.02 16.31 -15.69
N ASP A 84 3.82 15.11 -16.20
CA ASP A 84 4.24 14.72 -17.54
C ASP A 84 3.23 15.31 -18.54
N GLY A 85 3.68 16.29 -19.33
CA GLY A 85 2.84 17.06 -20.25
C GLY A 85 2.36 16.31 -21.50
N ALA A 86 2.58 14.99 -21.57
CA ALA A 86 2.19 14.17 -22.71
C ALA A 86 0.66 13.93 -22.77
N PRO A 87 0.03 13.99 -23.96
CA PRO A 87 -1.37 13.61 -24.15
C PRO A 87 -1.60 12.14 -23.75
N GLN A 88 -2.72 11.85 -23.08
CA GLN A 88 -2.95 10.52 -22.50
C GLN A 88 -4.25 9.88 -22.96
N PRO A 89 -4.24 8.55 -23.17
CA PRO A 89 -5.46 7.79 -23.36
C PRO A 89 -6.33 7.84 -22.08
N HIS A 90 -7.64 7.68 -22.24
CA HIS A 90 -8.56 7.55 -21.12
C HIS A 90 -8.16 6.36 -20.24
N GLU A 91 -7.68 6.64 -19.03
CA GLU A 91 -7.40 5.64 -18.00
C GLU A 91 -8.63 5.49 -17.10
N ALA A 92 -8.89 4.29 -16.58
CA ALA A 92 -9.99 4.09 -15.64
C ALA A 92 -9.83 5.03 -14.43
N HIS A 93 -10.85 5.87 -14.20
CA HIS A 93 -10.81 6.89 -13.16
C HIS A 93 -10.84 6.29 -11.74
N TYR A 94 -11.46 5.12 -11.57
CA TYR A 94 -11.64 4.49 -10.27
C TYR A 94 -11.86 2.97 -10.43
N LEU A 95 -10.95 2.14 -9.92
CA LEU A 95 -11.15 0.70 -9.80
C LEU A 95 -11.10 0.35 -8.31
N LYS A 96 -12.17 -0.26 -7.79
CA LYS A 96 -12.30 -0.64 -6.39
C LYS A 96 -12.80 -2.08 -6.28
N LEU A 97 -12.30 -2.79 -5.28
CA LEU A 97 -12.81 -4.10 -4.89
C LEU A 97 -13.77 -3.95 -3.71
N ASP A 98 -14.92 -4.62 -3.78
CA ASP A 98 -15.77 -4.83 -2.61
C ASP A 98 -15.17 -5.97 -1.76
N CYS A 99 -14.74 -5.62 -0.54
CA CYS A 99 -14.13 -6.54 0.41
C CYS A 99 -15.08 -6.94 1.55
N SER A 100 -16.39 -6.68 1.41
CA SER A 100 -17.41 -6.96 2.44
C SER A 100 -17.45 -8.44 2.84
N LYS A 101 -17.16 -9.36 1.91
CA LYS A 101 -17.11 -10.81 2.18
C LYS A 101 -15.95 -11.18 3.11
N ALA A 102 -14.76 -10.62 2.90
CA ALA A 102 -13.62 -10.86 3.78
C ALA A 102 -13.90 -10.32 5.19
N ARG A 103 -14.52 -9.14 5.29
CA ARG A 103 -14.91 -8.56 6.58
C ARG A 103 -15.93 -9.41 7.33
N SER A 104 -16.98 -9.88 6.66
CA SER A 104 -18.06 -10.62 7.32
C SER A 104 -17.67 -12.06 7.67
N ARG A 105 -16.96 -12.75 6.76
CA ARG A 105 -16.67 -14.19 6.94
C ARG A 105 -15.33 -14.48 7.59
N LEU A 106 -14.31 -13.65 7.36
CA LEU A 106 -12.96 -13.84 7.90
C LEU A 106 -12.66 -12.90 9.08
N GLN A 107 -13.58 -11.98 9.41
CA GLN A 107 -13.31 -10.86 10.33
C GLN A 107 -12.05 -10.06 9.92
N TRP A 108 -11.72 -10.09 8.62
CA TRP A 108 -10.54 -9.42 8.09
C TRP A 108 -10.85 -7.97 7.73
N GLN A 109 -9.96 -7.07 8.14
CA GLN A 109 -9.99 -5.68 7.73
C GLN A 109 -8.56 -5.10 7.69
N PRO A 110 -8.29 -4.13 6.80
CA PRO A 110 -6.98 -3.49 6.73
C PRO A 110 -6.68 -2.72 8.03
N ARG A 111 -5.39 -2.64 8.37
CA ARG A 111 -4.91 -2.10 9.66
C ARG A 111 -4.26 -0.73 9.53
N TRP A 112 -3.55 -0.48 8.45
CA TRP A 112 -2.79 0.74 8.20
C TRP A 112 -3.51 1.62 7.18
N HIS A 113 -3.83 2.84 7.61
CA HIS A 113 -4.27 3.87 6.68
C HIS A 113 -3.14 4.26 5.71
N LEU A 114 -3.49 4.89 4.59
CA LEU A 114 -2.54 5.12 3.51
C LEU A 114 -1.36 6.02 3.92
N GLY A 115 -1.59 7.00 4.79
CA GLY A 115 -0.51 7.84 5.34
C GLY A 115 0.58 7.03 6.06
N HIS A 116 0.19 6.11 6.96
CA HIS A 116 1.13 5.27 7.69
C HIS A 116 1.82 4.28 6.76
N THR A 117 1.09 3.72 5.79
CA THR A 117 1.67 2.89 4.72
C THR A 117 2.81 3.63 4.00
N ILE A 118 2.63 4.90 3.65
CA ILE A 118 3.66 5.72 3.00
C ILE A 118 4.87 5.90 3.92
N ASP A 119 4.65 6.21 5.20
CA ASP A 119 5.74 6.37 6.17
C ASP A 119 6.57 5.09 6.32
N MET A 120 5.92 3.92 6.38
CA MET A 120 6.62 2.64 6.44
C MET A 120 7.43 2.33 5.17
N ILE A 121 6.91 2.72 3.99
CA ILE A 121 7.62 2.59 2.71
C ILE A 121 8.86 3.49 2.67
N VAL A 122 8.73 4.76 3.07
CA VAL A 122 9.85 5.71 3.11
C VAL A 122 10.94 5.21 4.04
N ALA A 123 10.58 4.85 5.27
CA ALA A 123 11.53 4.34 6.27
C ALA A 123 12.28 3.09 5.78
N TRP A 124 11.57 2.13 5.17
CA TRP A 124 12.18 0.92 4.62
C TRP A 124 13.21 1.24 3.54
N HIS A 125 12.87 2.13 2.60
CA HIS A 125 13.76 2.47 1.50
C HIS A 125 14.96 3.32 1.92
N GLN A 126 14.78 4.24 2.88
CA GLN A 126 15.90 5.01 3.43
C GLN A 126 16.89 4.10 4.20
N ALA A 127 16.38 3.15 4.98
CA ALA A 127 17.21 2.17 5.68
C ALA A 127 17.97 1.25 4.71
N HIS A 128 17.31 0.83 3.61
CA HIS A 128 17.97 0.06 2.57
C HIS A 128 19.09 0.86 1.90
N ALA A 129 18.85 2.14 1.61
CA ALA A 129 19.86 3.03 1.00
C ALA A 129 21.05 3.31 1.93
N SER A 130 20.86 3.31 3.25
CA SER A 130 21.93 3.49 4.23
C SER A 130 22.69 2.21 4.59
N GLY A 131 22.32 1.07 4.00
CA GLY A 131 22.97 -0.22 4.26
C GLY A 131 22.60 -0.85 5.60
N ALA A 132 21.41 -0.55 6.13
CA ALA A 132 20.91 -1.15 7.36
C ALA A 132 20.65 -2.66 7.22
N ASP A 133 20.51 -3.35 8.36
CA ASP A 133 20.03 -4.74 8.39
C ASP A 133 18.54 -4.79 8.01
N MET A 134 18.28 -5.02 6.73
CA MET A 134 16.93 -5.06 6.19
C MET A 134 16.14 -6.27 6.65
N ARG A 135 16.79 -7.36 7.07
CA ARG A 135 16.08 -8.51 7.65
C ARG A 135 15.52 -8.11 9.00
N ALA A 136 16.35 -7.52 9.87
CA ALA A 136 15.91 -7.06 11.18
C ALA A 136 14.79 -6.02 11.06
N LEU A 137 14.94 -5.03 10.17
CA LEU A 137 13.92 -4.01 9.96
C LEU A 137 12.62 -4.58 9.41
N THR A 138 12.68 -5.47 8.41
CA THR A 138 11.47 -6.07 7.81
C THR A 138 10.73 -6.93 8.83
N LEU A 139 11.44 -7.69 9.67
CA LEU A 139 10.83 -8.44 10.77
C LEU A 139 10.16 -7.51 11.80
N ALA A 140 10.79 -6.38 12.13
CA ALA A 140 10.20 -5.38 13.01
C ALA A 140 8.93 -4.74 12.41
N GLN A 141 8.89 -4.51 11.09
CA GLN A 141 7.68 -4.01 10.41
C GLN A 141 6.54 -5.04 10.44
N ILE A 142 6.86 -6.34 10.28
CA ILE A 142 5.87 -7.42 10.42
C ILE A 142 5.31 -7.43 11.85
N ASP A 143 6.18 -7.35 12.87
CA ASP A 143 5.78 -7.31 14.28
C ASP A 143 4.91 -6.09 14.59
N THR A 144 5.29 -4.91 14.07
CA THR A 144 4.50 -3.67 14.19
C THR A 144 3.11 -3.84 13.58
N TYR A 145 3.02 -4.45 12.39
CA TYR A 145 1.75 -4.71 11.72
C TYR A 145 0.87 -5.67 12.53
N GLN A 146 1.46 -6.73 13.11
CA GLN A 146 0.76 -7.71 13.94
C GLN A 146 0.16 -7.10 15.21
N HIS A 147 0.82 -6.12 15.82
CA HIS A 147 0.37 -5.44 17.03
C HIS A 147 -0.44 -4.16 16.78
N THR A 148 -0.60 -3.74 15.52
CA THR A 148 -1.46 -2.59 15.20
C THR A 148 -2.93 -2.99 15.40
N ALA A 149 -3.64 -2.19 16.21
CA ALA A 149 -5.07 -2.37 16.42
C ALA A 149 -5.86 -2.15 15.12
N HIS A 150 -6.95 -2.88 14.97
CA HIS A 150 -7.91 -2.69 13.88
C HIS A 150 -8.56 -1.31 14.01
N LEU A 151 -8.47 -0.50 12.95
CA LEU A 151 -9.11 0.82 12.83
C LEU A 151 -10.63 0.72 12.68
#